data_AF-A0A2E1V100-F1
#
_entry.id   AF-A0A2E1V100-F1
#
_cell.length_a   1.000
_cell.length_b   1.000
_cell.length_c   1.000
_cell.angle_alpha   90.00
_cell.angle_beta   90.00
_cell.angle_gamma   90.00
#
_symmetry.space_group_name_H-M   'P 1'
#
loop_
_entity.id
_entity.type
_entity.pdbx_description
1 polymer ?
#
loop_
_entity_poly.entity_id
_entity_poly.type
_entity_poly.pdbx_seq_one_letter_code
_entity_poly.pdbx_strand_id
1 'polypeptide(L)'
;MPKGMHLVLGLSSLNTKKKKPKITKKRMEQLKEEHRLYNKKMKQTNNRRDMMSFDDYVKRQFGQIKYKPRKNTGTYQPTGMTITRTTDLPSRTIDVKDLQHACTKPNDDYKREISSQYVIGQAYNKSGLQVLTKKETQDPETGKRR
;
A
#
# COMPACT_ATOMS: atom_id res chain seq x y z
N MET A 1 57.99 36.71 -44.21
CA MET A 1 56.56 36.42 -44.09
C MET A 1 56.09 36.89 -42.71
N PRO A 2 55.04 37.72 -42.61
CA PRO A 2 54.58 38.19 -41.31
C PRO A 2 53.91 37.02 -40.57
N LYS A 3 54.41 36.72 -39.37
CA LYS A 3 53.84 35.73 -38.44
C LYS A 3 52.44 36.21 -38.04
N GLY A 4 51.47 35.31 -38.14
CA GLY A 4 50.05 35.58 -37.94
C GLY A 4 49.76 36.37 -36.68
N MET A 5 48.85 37.33 -36.80
CA MET A 5 48.35 38.17 -35.73
C MET A 5 47.65 37.29 -34.68
N HIS A 6 48.39 36.79 -33.70
CA HIS A 6 47.81 36.05 -32.58
C HIS A 6 46.88 37.00 -31.82
N LEU A 7 45.57 36.74 -31.86
CA LEU A 7 44.58 37.52 -31.11
C LEU A 7 44.96 37.46 -29.62
N VAL A 8 45.43 38.60 -29.10
CA VAL A 8 45.84 38.73 -27.70
C VAL A 8 44.61 38.49 -26.81
N LEU A 9 44.67 37.44 -25.99
CA LEU A 9 43.65 37.11 -25.01
C LEU A 9 43.46 38.31 -24.07
N GLY A 10 42.29 38.94 -24.09
CA GLY A 10 41.93 40.04 -23.19
C GLY A 10 41.88 41.44 -23.80
N LEU A 11 42.16 41.61 -25.11
CA LEU A 11 41.95 42.90 -25.80
C LEU A 11 40.51 43.12 -26.29
N SER A 12 39.61 42.15 -26.14
CA SER A 12 38.20 42.35 -26.46
C SER A 12 37.50 43.08 -25.30
N SER A 13 36.87 44.22 -25.60
CA SER A 13 36.01 44.97 -24.67
C SER A 13 34.66 44.26 -24.39
N LEU A 14 34.51 43.02 -24.85
CA LEU A 14 33.28 42.25 -24.74
C LEU A 14 33.13 41.68 -23.33
N ASN A 15 32.04 42.03 -22.66
CA ASN A 15 31.71 41.49 -21.34
C ASN A 15 31.29 40.00 -21.46
N THR A 16 32.24 39.09 -21.24
CA THR A 16 32.04 37.64 -21.28
C THR A 16 31.47 37.04 -19.98
N LYS A 17 31.11 37.87 -18.98
CA LYS A 17 30.59 37.38 -17.70
C LYS A 17 29.20 36.77 -17.88
N LYS A 18 29.00 35.58 -17.31
CA LYS A 18 27.67 34.94 -17.25
C LYS A 18 26.70 35.85 -16.51
N LYS A 19 25.59 36.24 -17.16
CA LYS A 19 24.55 37.07 -16.55
C LYS A 19 23.88 36.30 -15.41
N LYS A 20 23.65 36.97 -14.28
CA LYS A 20 22.87 36.41 -13.18
C LYS A 20 21.39 36.37 -13.60
N PRO A 21 20.73 35.20 -13.60
CA PRO A 21 19.32 35.13 -13.95
C PRO A 21 18.50 35.88 -12.90
N LYS A 22 17.63 36.79 -13.34
CA LYS A 22 16.65 37.47 -12.48
C LYS A 22 15.39 36.61 -12.40
N ILE A 23 14.88 36.38 -11.20
CA ILE A 23 13.64 35.62 -11.02
C ILE A 23 12.46 36.56 -11.30
N THR A 24 11.55 36.15 -12.18
CA THR A 24 10.32 36.90 -12.46
C THR A 24 9.37 36.81 -11.26
N LYS A 25 8.47 37.80 -11.10
CA LYS A 25 7.49 37.80 -9.99
C LYS A 25 6.65 36.51 -9.97
N LYS A 26 6.17 36.08 -11.14
CA LYS A 26 5.45 34.81 -11.32
C LYS A 26 6.24 33.60 -10.82
N ARG A 27 7.54 33.53 -11.12
CA ARG A 27 8.39 32.41 -10.66
C ARG A 27 8.61 32.45 -9.15
N MET A 28 8.66 33.64 -8.53
CA MET A 28 8.74 33.77 -7.07
C MET A 28 7.47 33.25 -6.37
N GLU A 29 6.29 33.52 -6.91
CA GLU A 29 5.02 32.99 -6.38
C GLU A 29 4.98 31.46 -6.46
N GLN A 30 5.34 30.90 -7.61
CA GLN A 30 5.45 29.44 -7.79
C GLN A 30 6.40 28.81 -6.76
N LEU A 31 7.59 29.41 -6.55
CA LEU A 31 8.55 28.88 -5.57
C LEU A 31 7.98 28.89 -4.15
N LYS A 32 7.17 29.89 -3.77
CA LYS A 32 6.52 29.94 -2.45
C LYS A 32 5.50 28.80 -2.30
N GLU A 33 4.70 28.54 -3.33
CA GLU A 33 3.74 27.43 -3.33
C GLU A 33 4.44 26.07 -3.27
N GLU A 34 5.46 25.87 -4.09
CA GLU A 34 6.26 24.64 -4.09
C GLU A 34 6.94 24.40 -2.73
N HIS A 35 7.47 25.46 -2.09
CA HIS A 35 8.06 25.38 -0.75
C HIS A 35 7.05 24.96 0.32
N ARG A 36 5.83 25.53 0.27
CA ARG A 36 4.74 25.14 1.16
C ARG A 36 4.38 23.67 0.98
N LEU A 37 4.27 23.19 -0.27
CA LEU A 37 4.01 21.79 -0.58
C LEU A 37 5.12 20.86 -0.09
N TYR A 38 6.39 21.25 -0.29
CA TYR A 38 7.56 20.51 0.17
C TYR A 38 7.52 20.32 1.69
N ASN A 39 7.33 21.39 2.46
CA ASN A 39 7.26 21.32 3.92
C ASN A 39 6.05 20.51 4.40
N LYS A 40 4.91 20.59 3.71
CA LYS A 40 3.74 19.74 4.00
C LYS A 40 4.09 18.25 3.82
N LYS A 41 4.74 17.88 2.72
CA LYS A 41 5.17 16.50 2.45
C LYS A 41 6.13 16.00 3.54
N MET A 42 7.13 16.80 3.91
CA MET A 42 8.10 16.43 4.96
C MET A 42 7.44 16.20 6.32
N LYS A 43 6.42 17.00 6.68
CA LYS A 43 5.63 16.76 7.89
C LYS A 43 4.84 15.46 7.81
N GLN A 44 4.18 15.19 6.68
CA GLN A 44 3.37 13.98 6.48
C GLN A 44 4.20 12.70 6.53
N THR A 45 5.42 12.69 5.98
CA THR A 45 6.31 11.53 6.00
C THR A 45 7.19 11.45 7.25
N ASN A 46 6.88 12.22 8.30
CA ASN A 46 7.66 12.34 9.53
C ASN A 46 9.15 12.72 9.34
N ASN A 47 9.49 13.34 8.21
CA ASN A 47 10.84 13.84 7.92
C ASN A 47 10.99 15.30 8.35
N ARG A 48 10.62 15.61 9.60
CA ARG A 48 10.62 16.99 10.12
C ARG A 48 11.98 17.67 10.07
N ARG A 49 13.06 16.89 10.21
CA ARG A 49 14.46 17.33 10.09
C ARG A 49 14.83 17.86 8.69
N ASP A 50 14.11 17.43 7.67
CA ASP A 50 14.36 17.78 6.26
C ASP A 50 13.50 18.96 5.79
N MET A 51 12.68 19.53 6.68
CA MET A 51 12.00 20.79 6.42
C MET A 51 13.02 21.92 6.27
N MET A 52 12.74 22.85 5.36
CA MET A 52 13.67 23.93 5.04
C MET A 52 13.01 25.30 5.15
N SER A 53 13.82 26.33 5.37
CA SER A 53 13.41 27.73 5.18
C SER A 53 13.16 28.01 3.69
N PHE A 54 12.42 29.07 3.39
CA PHE A 54 12.15 29.44 2.00
C PHE A 54 13.44 29.80 1.26
N ASP A 55 14.34 30.56 1.90
CA ASP A 55 15.61 30.97 1.30
C ASP A 55 16.51 29.77 0.97
N ASP A 56 16.56 28.78 1.85
CA ASP A 56 17.33 27.56 1.59
C ASP A 56 16.68 26.71 0.50
N TYR A 57 15.35 26.68 0.44
CA TYR A 57 14.63 26.04 -0.67
C TYR A 57 15.00 26.68 -2.01
N VAL A 58 15.01 28.02 -2.09
CA VAL A 58 15.42 28.76 -3.28
C VAL A 58 16.86 28.43 -3.66
N LYS A 59 17.81 28.51 -2.71
CA LYS A 59 19.22 28.15 -2.98
C LYS A 59 19.37 26.72 -3.49
N ARG A 60 18.56 25.78 -2.98
CA ARG A 60 18.55 24.38 -3.42
C ARG A 60 18.07 24.25 -4.87
N GLN A 61 16.97 24.90 -5.23
CA GLN A 61 16.42 24.87 -6.60
C GLN A 61 17.40 25.43 -7.63
N PHE A 62 18.19 26.45 -7.26
CA PHE A 62 19.20 27.05 -8.13
C PHE A 62 20.60 26.44 -8.00
N GLY A 63 20.75 25.33 -7.26
CA GLY A 63 22.05 24.65 -7.10
C GLY A 63 23.13 25.50 -6.43
N GLN A 64 22.75 26.51 -5.65
CA GLN A 64 23.69 27.39 -4.94
C GLN A 64 24.20 26.76 -3.64
N ILE A 65 23.49 25.77 -3.10
CA ILE A 65 23.94 25.00 -1.94
C ILE A 65 25.01 24.02 -2.38
N LYS A 66 26.25 24.24 -1.91
CA LYS A 66 27.35 23.27 -2.08
C LYS A 66 27.35 22.33 -0.89
N TYR A 67 26.92 21.09 -1.10
CA TYR A 67 27.06 20.05 -0.08
C TYR A 67 28.51 19.58 -0.03
N LYS A 68 29.12 19.59 1.15
CA LYS A 68 30.43 18.95 1.34
C LYS A 68 30.21 17.44 1.25
N PRO A 69 31.01 16.70 0.46
CA PRO A 69 30.94 15.24 0.47
C PRO A 69 31.17 14.75 1.90
N ARG A 70 30.41 13.74 2.33
CA ARG A 70 30.60 13.15 3.65
C ARG A 70 32.01 12.57 3.71
N LYS A 71 32.81 13.03 4.69
CA LYS A 71 34.23 12.67 4.83
C LYS A 71 34.47 11.17 5.04
N ASN A 72 33.44 10.40 5.42
CA ASN A 72 33.56 9.02 5.86
C ASN A 72 32.78 8.04 4.96
N THR A 73 32.63 8.35 3.67
CA THR A 73 32.08 7.39 2.71
C THR A 73 33.18 6.37 2.38
N GLY A 74 33.50 5.50 3.33
CA GLY A 74 34.41 4.38 3.10
C GLY A 74 33.90 3.49 1.97
N THR A 75 34.77 2.65 1.43
CA THR A 75 34.38 1.60 0.48
C THR A 75 33.22 0.81 1.08
N TYR A 76 32.13 0.64 0.31
CA TYR A 76 30.97 -0.13 0.74
C TYR A 76 31.43 -1.50 1.24
N GLN A 77 31.16 -1.79 2.52
CA GLN A 77 31.35 -3.12 3.08
C GLN A 77 29.96 -3.76 3.16
N PRO A 78 29.73 -4.92 2.51
CA PRO A 78 28.48 -5.63 2.68
C PRO A 78 28.33 -5.98 4.15
N THR A 79 27.26 -5.52 4.79
CA THR A 79 26.86 -6.06 6.08
C THR A 79 26.64 -7.55 5.90
N GLY A 80 27.33 -8.38 6.68
CA GLY A 80 27.19 -9.84 6.61
C GLY A 80 25.72 -10.24 6.61
N MET A 81 25.38 -11.30 5.88
CA MET A 81 24.00 -11.76 5.73
C MET A 81 23.41 -12.09 7.12
N THR A 82 22.63 -11.18 7.69
CA THR A 82 21.93 -11.43 8.95
C THR A 82 20.79 -12.39 8.67
N ILE A 83 21.01 -13.68 8.88
CA ILE A 83 19.94 -14.68 8.88
C ILE A 83 19.13 -14.48 10.16
N THR A 84 18.12 -13.61 10.12
CA THR A 84 17.15 -13.50 11.21
C THR A 84 16.24 -14.72 11.17
N ARG A 85 16.52 -15.74 12.00
CA ARG A 85 15.54 -16.79 12.31
C ARG A 85 14.48 -16.17 13.23
N THR A 86 13.55 -15.40 12.69
CA THR A 86 12.40 -14.91 13.46
C THR A 86 11.57 -16.11 13.89
N THR A 87 11.63 -16.45 15.17
CA THR A 87 10.87 -17.56 15.77
C THR A 87 9.40 -17.21 15.93
N ASP A 88 9.09 -15.93 16.13
CA ASP A 88 7.73 -15.43 16.32
C ASP A 88 7.32 -14.49 15.19
N LEU A 89 6.53 -15.02 14.26
CA LEU A 89 5.78 -14.25 13.28
C LEU A 89 4.37 -14.03 13.83
N PRO A 90 3.75 -12.85 13.68
CA PRO A 90 2.41 -12.57 14.19
C PRO A 90 1.31 -13.43 13.54
N SER A 91 1.59 -14.09 12.41
CA SER A 91 0.71 -15.11 11.81
C SER A 91 0.81 -16.48 12.48
N ARG A 92 1.74 -16.67 13.42
CA ARG A 92 1.96 -17.92 14.17
C ARG A 92 1.09 -17.99 15.44
N THR A 93 -0.01 -17.25 15.46
CA THR A 93 -0.92 -17.16 16.62
C THR A 93 -1.93 -18.29 16.71
N ILE A 94 -2.03 -19.13 15.66
CA ILE A 94 -2.98 -20.23 15.66
C ILE A 94 -2.22 -21.52 15.95
N ASP A 95 -2.43 -22.08 17.15
CA ASP A 95 -1.87 -23.37 17.52
C ASP A 95 -2.54 -24.45 16.66
N VAL A 96 -1.80 -25.51 16.31
CA VAL A 96 -2.31 -26.61 15.47
C VAL A 96 -3.54 -27.27 16.11
N LYS A 97 -3.63 -27.18 17.45
CA LYS A 97 -4.82 -27.59 18.23
C LYS A 97 -6.07 -26.78 17.89
N ASP A 98 -5.92 -25.48 17.63
CA ASP A 98 -7.04 -24.60 17.27
C ASP A 98 -7.50 -24.84 15.82
N LEU A 99 -6.65 -25.46 14.99
CA LEU A 99 -6.99 -25.90 13.62
C LEU A 99 -7.62 -27.29 13.54
N GLN A 100 -7.72 -28.02 14.65
CA GLN A 100 -8.24 -29.40 14.69
C GLN A 100 -9.60 -29.55 13.97
N HIS A 101 -10.38 -28.48 13.93
CA HIS A 101 -11.73 -28.48 13.36
C HIS A 101 -11.95 -27.52 12.19
N ALA A 102 -10.90 -26.86 11.68
CA ALA A 102 -11.02 -25.81 10.66
C ALA A 102 -11.64 -26.29 9.34
N CYS A 103 -11.67 -27.60 9.08
CA CYS A 103 -12.30 -28.20 7.90
C CYS A 103 -13.26 -29.36 8.23
N THR A 104 -13.58 -29.60 9.51
CA THR A 104 -14.64 -30.57 9.84
C THR A 104 -16.01 -29.96 9.60
N LYS A 105 -16.89 -30.74 8.98
CA LYS A 105 -18.30 -30.38 8.87
C LYS A 105 -18.85 -30.12 10.29
N PRO A 106 -19.59 -29.01 10.51
CA PRO A 106 -20.25 -28.77 11.79
C PRO A 106 -21.10 -29.96 12.21
N ASN A 107 -21.25 -30.17 13.52
CA ASN A 107 -22.12 -31.23 14.01
C ASN A 107 -23.57 -30.93 13.57
N ASP A 108 -24.08 -31.75 12.66
CA ASP A 108 -25.42 -31.69 12.07
C ASP A 108 -26.38 -32.75 12.66
N ASP A 109 -26.02 -33.38 13.79
CA ASP A 109 -26.81 -34.45 14.41
C ASP A 109 -28.25 -34.02 14.72
N TYR A 110 -28.45 -32.78 15.17
CA TYR A 110 -29.79 -32.24 15.41
C TYR A 110 -30.67 -32.24 14.14
N LYS A 111 -30.08 -32.02 12.95
CA LYS A 111 -30.83 -32.07 11.68
C LYS A 111 -31.28 -33.49 11.37
N ARG A 112 -30.45 -34.49 11.71
CA ARG A 112 -30.80 -35.90 11.55
C ARG A 112 -31.95 -36.26 12.48
N GLU A 113 -31.87 -35.88 13.76
CA GLU A 113 -32.93 -36.11 14.74
C GLU A 113 -34.28 -35.53 14.27
N ILE A 114 -34.30 -34.27 13.86
CA ILE A 114 -35.53 -33.61 13.37
C ILE A 114 -36.02 -34.28 12.08
N SER A 115 -35.15 -34.51 11.09
CA SER A 115 -35.56 -35.10 9.81
C SER A 115 -36.14 -36.51 9.96
N SER A 116 -35.65 -37.29 10.95
CA SER A 116 -36.13 -38.64 11.22
C SER A 116 -37.57 -38.71 11.74
N GLN A 117 -38.14 -37.58 12.17
CA GLN A 117 -39.53 -37.48 12.64
C GLN A 117 -40.55 -37.38 11.50
N TYR A 118 -40.09 -37.10 10.28
CA TYR A 118 -40.93 -36.87 9.11
C TYR A 118 -40.59 -37.84 7.97
N VAL A 119 -41.56 -38.06 7.10
CA VAL A 119 -41.43 -38.91 5.91
C VAL A 119 -41.92 -38.12 4.70
N ILE A 120 -41.27 -38.30 3.56
CA ILE A 120 -41.69 -37.67 2.30
C ILE A 120 -42.68 -38.61 1.60
N GLY A 121 -43.91 -38.15 1.37
CA GLY A 121 -44.99 -38.97 0.80
C GLY A 121 -45.99 -38.15 -0.02
N GLN A 122 -46.93 -38.83 -0.69
CA GLN A 122 -47.98 -38.17 -1.46
C GLN A 122 -49.10 -37.68 -0.53
N ALA A 123 -49.62 -36.47 -0.77
CA ALA A 123 -50.72 -35.88 -0.02
C ALA A 123 -51.84 -35.39 -0.96
N TYR A 124 -53.09 -35.61 -0.59
CA TYR A 124 -54.24 -35.26 -1.41
C TYR A 124 -54.37 -33.73 -1.55
N ASN A 125 -54.75 -33.24 -2.73
CA ASN A 125 -54.87 -31.82 -3.08
C ASN A 125 -53.59 -30.98 -2.96
N LYS A 126 -52.42 -31.63 -2.89
CA LYS A 126 -51.12 -30.96 -2.96
C LYS A 126 -50.35 -31.52 -4.15
N SER A 127 -49.80 -30.65 -4.98
CA SER A 127 -49.05 -31.07 -6.16
C SER A 127 -47.69 -31.62 -5.75
N GLY A 128 -47.50 -32.94 -5.80
CA GLY A 128 -46.21 -33.61 -5.60
C GLY A 128 -45.97 -34.18 -4.20
N LEU A 129 -44.70 -34.47 -3.90
CA LEU A 129 -44.27 -35.04 -2.61
C LEU A 129 -44.30 -33.99 -1.50
N GLN A 130 -44.91 -34.33 -0.36
CA GLN A 130 -45.01 -33.49 0.82
C GLN A 130 -44.30 -34.13 2.03
N VAL A 131 -43.79 -33.28 2.91
CA VAL A 131 -43.28 -33.68 4.22
C VAL A 131 -44.46 -33.98 5.14
N LEU A 132 -44.60 -35.25 5.53
CA LEU A 132 -45.66 -35.77 6.40
C LEU A 132 -45.07 -36.19 7.75
N THR A 133 -45.86 -36.01 8.81
CA THR A 133 -45.56 -36.61 10.11
C THR A 133 -45.82 -38.11 10.06
N LYS A 134 -45.14 -38.89 10.93
CA LYS A 134 -45.40 -40.34 11.05
C LYS A 134 -46.86 -40.68 11.34
N LYS A 135 -47.59 -39.79 12.03
CA LYS A 135 -49.03 -39.95 12.31
C LYS A 135 -49.86 -39.84 11.04
N GLU A 136 -49.61 -38.82 10.23
CA GLU A 136 -50.31 -38.62 8.95
C GLU A 136 -50.01 -39.77 7.97
N THR A 137 -48.78 -40.28 7.95
CA THR A 137 -48.42 -41.44 7.12
C THR A 137 -49.18 -42.72 7.50
N GLN A 138 -49.58 -42.87 8.77
CA GLN A 138 -50.33 -44.05 9.24
C GLN A 138 -51.84 -43.93 9.00
N ASP A 139 -52.36 -42.73 8.70
CA ASP A 139 -53.77 -42.54 8.37
C ASP A 139 -54.04 -43.06 6.95
N PRO A 140 -54.89 -44.10 6.79
CA PRO A 140 -55.18 -44.70 5.48
C PRO A 140 -55.88 -43.75 4.50
N GLU A 141 -56.41 -42.63 4.99
CA GLU A 141 -57.05 -41.59 4.18
C GLU A 141 -56.08 -40.50 3.73
N THR A 142 -54.85 -40.46 4.27
CA THR A 142 -53.82 -39.52 3.85
C THR A 142 -53.39 -39.82 2.41
N GLY A 143 -53.53 -38.84 1.52
CA GLY A 143 -53.22 -39.01 0.10
C GLY A 143 -54.42 -39.44 -0.77
N LYS A 144 -55.56 -39.80 -0.16
CA LYS A 144 -56.78 -40.18 -0.88
C LYS A 144 -57.77 -39.02 -0.99
N ARG A 145 -58.60 -39.09 -2.02
CA ARG A 145 -59.73 -38.18 -2.24
C ARG A 145 -60.86 -38.54 -1.30
N ARG A 146 -61.01 -37.77 -0.22
CA ARG A 146 -62.19 -37.80 0.66
C ARG A 146 -63.40 -37.15 -0.02
#